data_AF-A0A935VY81-F1
#
_entry.id   AF-A0A935VY81-F1
#
_cell.length_a   1.000
_cell.length_b   1.000
_cell.length_c   1.000
_cell.angle_alpha   90.00
_cell.angle_beta   90.00
_cell.angle_gamma   90.00
#
_symmetry.space_group_name_H-M   'P 1'
#
loop_
_entity.id
_entity.type
_entity.pdbx_description
1 polymer ?
#
loop_
_entity_poly.entity_id
_entity_poly.type
_entity_poly.pdbx_seq_one_letter_code
_entity_poly.pdbx_strand_id
1 'polypeptide(L)'
;MIVTFTLVRKQPHLSSEAFLARWVEHTERFDLKDHPYITKNRLMLLQGDAPYVGMAENHWPDLASLEATSAFYRDTDAGRAHWADLLTFMDIDGSPTVLVTHEADVTAAETRLTRLPG
;
A
#
# COMPACT_ATOMS: atom_id res chain seq x y z
N MET A 1 -13.39 -7.78 5.89
CA MET A 1 -12.03 -7.23 5.87
C MET A 1 -11.55 -7.21 4.44
N ILE A 2 -11.05 -6.07 4.02
CA ILE A 2 -10.49 -5.81 2.69
C ILE A 2 -8.99 -5.57 2.88
N VAL A 3 -8.17 -6.17 2.02
CA VAL A 3 -6.72 -5.95 2.02
C VAL A 3 -6.34 -5.32 0.69
N THR A 4 -5.57 -4.24 0.75
CA THR A 4 -4.99 -3.61 -0.43
C THR A 4 -3.48 -3.61 -0.36
N PHE A 5 -2.84 -3.74 -1.51
CA PHE A 5 -1.42 -3.52 -1.67
C PHE A 5 -1.18 -2.35 -2.61
N THR A 6 -0.40 -1.37 -2.18
CA THR A 6 0.11 -0.32 -3.08
C THR A 6 1.56 -0.63 -3.40
N LEU A 7 1.87 -0.86 -4.67
CA LEU A 7 3.26 -0.99 -5.13
C LEU A 7 3.80 0.41 -5.40
N VAL A 8 4.92 0.77 -4.80
CA VAL A 8 5.30 2.19 -4.70
C VAL A 8 6.58 2.51 -5.45
N ARG A 9 6.54 3.61 -6.20
CA ARG A 9 7.69 4.29 -6.79
C ARG A 9 7.94 5.59 -6.05
N LYS A 10 9.21 5.88 -5.78
CA LYS A 10 9.64 7.16 -5.21
C LYS A 10 9.94 8.16 -6.33
N GLN A 11 9.94 9.44 -5.97
CA GLN A 11 10.52 10.46 -6.83
C GLN A 11 12.02 10.16 -7.11
N PRO A 12 12.52 10.37 -8.35
CA PRO A 12 13.85 9.90 -8.75
C PRO A 12 15.00 10.46 -7.91
N HIS A 13 14.85 11.68 -7.42
CA HIS A 13 15.88 12.43 -6.68
C HIS A 13 16.10 11.95 -5.24
N LEU A 14 15.19 11.14 -4.68
CA LEU A 14 15.30 10.66 -3.29
C LEU A 14 16.13 9.38 -3.22
N SER A 15 16.87 9.16 -2.13
CA SER A 15 17.33 7.81 -1.78
C SER A 15 16.14 6.98 -1.24
N SER A 16 16.27 5.66 -1.23
CA SER A 16 15.21 4.79 -0.68
C SER A 16 15.00 5.01 0.82
N GLU A 17 16.06 5.30 1.58
CA GLU A 17 15.98 5.61 3.02
C GLU A 17 15.28 6.96 3.26
N ALA A 18 15.64 8.00 2.52
CA ALA A 18 15.00 9.31 2.62
C ALA A 18 13.52 9.24 2.22
N PHE A 19 13.21 8.45 1.18
CA PHE A 19 11.85 8.15 0.79
C PHE A 19 11.06 7.47 1.92
N LEU A 20 11.59 6.41 2.53
CA LEU A 20 10.90 5.70 3.61
C LEU A 20 10.66 6.62 4.81
N ALA A 21 11.66 7.40 5.22
CA ALA A 21 11.52 8.36 6.32
C ALA A 21 10.39 9.36 6.04
N ARG A 22 10.34 9.91 4.82
CA ARG A 22 9.29 10.86 4.42
C ARG A 22 7.91 10.21 4.34
N TRP A 23 7.86 8.96 3.90
CA TRP A 23 6.61 8.19 3.82
C TRP A 23 6.05 7.86 5.20
N VAL A 24 6.90 7.49 6.15
CA VAL A 24 6.51 7.29 7.57
C VAL A 24 5.97 8.60 8.14
N GLU A 25 6.69 9.71 7.99
CA GLU A 25 6.24 11.03 8.46
C GLU A 25 4.87 11.42 7.87
N HIS A 26 4.70 11.22 6.56
CA HIS A 26 3.42 11.45 5.89
C HIS A 26 2.29 10.63 6.53
N THR A 27 2.53 9.33 6.71
CA THR A 27 1.55 8.37 7.22
C THR A 27 1.14 8.70 8.67
N GLU A 28 2.09 9.07 9.51
CA GLU A 28 1.85 9.47 10.90
C GLU A 28 1.03 10.77 10.99
N ARG A 29 1.28 11.71 10.07
CA ARG A 29 0.64 13.02 10.07
C ARG A 29 -0.75 13.01 9.44
N PHE A 30 -0.92 12.25 8.37
CA PHE A 30 -2.10 12.30 7.51
C PHE A 30 -2.91 11.00 7.57
N ASP A 31 -2.37 9.87 7.11
CA ASP A 31 -3.14 8.62 6.93
C ASP A 31 -3.93 8.18 8.17
N LEU A 32 -3.27 8.17 9.34
CA LEU A 32 -3.92 7.69 10.57
C LEU A 32 -5.06 8.60 11.05
N LYS A 33 -5.00 9.89 10.68
CA LYS A 33 -6.04 10.88 11.01
C LYS A 33 -7.15 10.88 9.97
N ASP A 34 -6.78 10.87 8.69
CA ASP A 34 -7.68 11.08 7.57
C ASP A 34 -8.44 9.80 7.20
N HIS A 35 -7.84 8.63 7.46
CA HIS A 35 -8.42 7.31 7.20
C HIS A 35 -8.51 6.48 8.49
N PRO A 36 -9.32 6.92 9.47
CA PRO A 36 -9.39 6.28 10.79
C PRO A 36 -9.90 4.83 10.76
N TYR A 37 -10.43 4.39 9.62
CA TYR A 37 -10.93 3.03 9.40
C TYR A 37 -9.81 2.01 9.15
N ILE A 38 -8.59 2.45 8.81
CA ILE A 38 -7.48 1.53 8.53
C ILE A 38 -7.08 0.82 9.83
N THR A 39 -7.22 -0.51 9.87
CA THR A 39 -6.90 -1.32 11.05
C THR A 39 -5.45 -1.81 11.06
N LYS A 40 -4.80 -1.83 9.90
CA LYS A 40 -3.37 -2.09 9.73
C LYS A 40 -2.85 -1.25 8.56
N ASN A 41 -1.75 -0.52 8.79
CA ASN A 41 -1.02 0.21 7.76
C ASN A 41 0.47 -0.16 7.88
N ARG A 42 0.99 -0.94 6.93
CA ARG A 42 2.37 -1.41 6.97
C ARG A 42 3.12 -0.94 5.73
N LEU A 43 4.17 -0.17 5.95
CA LEU A 43 5.06 0.34 4.91
C LEU A 43 6.32 -0.53 4.86
N MET A 44 6.70 -0.95 3.66
CA MET A 44 7.85 -1.84 3.45
C MET A 44 8.71 -1.29 2.31
N LEU A 45 10.02 -1.35 2.47
CA LEU A 45 10.94 -1.24 1.34
C LEU A 45 11.10 -2.61 0.67
N LEU A 46 11.22 -2.59 -0.64
CA LEU A 46 11.43 -3.78 -1.45
C LEU A 46 12.83 -3.79 -2.06
N GLN A 47 13.35 -4.99 -2.28
CA GLN A 47 14.58 -5.24 -3.02
C GLN A 47 14.30 -6.32 -4.07
N GLY A 48 14.70 -6.09 -5.31
CA GLY A 48 14.54 -7.04 -6.42
C GLY A 48 14.48 -6.36 -7.78
N ASP A 49 14.17 -7.13 -8.83
CA ASP A 49 14.19 -6.70 -10.24
C ASP A 49 12.90 -5.99 -10.70
N ALA A 50 12.10 -5.50 -9.76
CA ALA A 50 10.87 -4.77 -10.03
C ALA A 50 11.12 -3.25 -10.01
N PRO A 51 10.32 -2.46 -10.75
CA PRO A 51 10.48 -1.00 -10.75
C PRO A 51 9.97 -0.33 -9.46
N TYR A 52 9.52 -1.11 -8.48
CA TYR A 52 8.94 -0.61 -7.23
C TYR A 52 9.98 -0.65 -6.11
N VAL A 53 10.06 0.46 -5.36
CA VAL A 53 10.99 0.61 -4.24
C VAL A 53 10.36 0.24 -2.91
N GLY A 54 9.04 0.14 -2.86
CA GLY A 54 8.30 -0.16 -1.63
C GLY A 54 6.92 -0.75 -1.89
N MET A 55 6.28 -1.17 -0.80
CA MET A 55 4.90 -1.64 -0.79
C MET A 55 4.20 -1.20 0.48
N ALA A 56 2.98 -0.68 0.35
CA ALA A 56 2.07 -0.53 1.48
C ALA A 56 1.08 -1.69 1.50
N GLU A 57 0.83 -2.22 2.69
CA GLU A 57 -0.25 -3.16 2.97
C GLU A 57 -1.26 -2.45 3.90
N ASN A 58 -2.50 -2.29 3.43
CA ASN A 58 -3.57 -1.67 4.20
C ASN A 58 -4.72 -2.64 4.42
N HIS A 59 -5.23 -2.68 5.66
CA HIS A 59 -6.39 -3.46 6.03
C HIS A 59 -7.55 -2.53 6.35
N TRP A 60 -8.69 -2.83 5.76
CA TRP A 60 -9.92 -2.06 5.87
C TRP A 60 -11.03 -2.96 6.37
N PRO A 61 -12.04 -2.45 7.10
CA PRO A 61 -13.15 -3.25 7.57
C PRO A 61 -14.00 -3.77 6.39
N ASP A 62 -14.25 -2.92 5.40
CA ASP A 62 -15.14 -3.16 4.26
C ASP A 62 -14.78 -2.30 3.03
N LEU A 63 -15.48 -2.55 1.92
CA LEU A 63 -15.29 -1.83 0.66
C LEU A 63 -15.77 -0.37 0.75
N ALA A 64 -16.84 -0.11 1.51
CA ALA A 64 -17.37 1.25 1.68
C ALA A 64 -16.34 2.19 2.32
N SER A 65 -15.51 1.69 3.24
CA SER A 65 -14.42 2.44 3.85
C SER A 65 -13.34 2.81 2.84
N LEU A 66 -12.98 1.89 1.93
CA LEU A 66 -12.02 2.14 0.86
C LEU A 66 -12.56 3.17 -0.17
N GLU A 67 -13.85 3.06 -0.51
CA GLU A 67 -14.53 4.04 -1.37
C GLU A 67 -14.59 5.43 -0.73
N ALA A 68 -14.83 5.50 0.58
CA ALA A 68 -14.81 6.75 1.33
C ALA A 68 -13.43 7.44 1.29
N THR A 69 -12.33 6.69 1.38
CA THR A 69 -10.96 7.22 1.20
C THR A 69 -10.76 7.80 -0.19
N SER A 70 -11.26 7.11 -1.23
CA SER A 70 -11.18 7.63 -2.60
C SER A 70 -11.99 8.92 -2.77
N ALA A 71 -13.16 9.00 -2.15
CA ALA A 71 -13.98 10.21 -2.13
C ALA A 71 -13.30 11.35 -1.36
N PHE A 72 -12.65 11.06 -0.22
CA PHE A 72 -11.93 12.05 0.57
C PHE A 72 -10.87 12.79 -0.25
N TYR A 73 -10.04 12.06 -1.00
CA TYR A 73 -8.99 12.65 -1.85
C TYR A 73 -9.54 13.56 -2.95
N ARG A 74 -10.67 13.17 -3.54
CA ARG A 74 -11.30 13.92 -4.63
C ARG A 74 -12.06 15.14 -4.14
N ASP A 75 -12.85 14.96 -3.08
CA ASP A 75 -13.95 15.87 -2.76
C ASP A 75 -13.59 16.91 -1.68
N THR A 76 -12.51 16.70 -0.90
CA THR A 76 -12.17 17.58 0.23
C THR A 76 -10.87 18.36 0.02
N ASP A 77 -10.77 19.56 0.61
CA ASP A 77 -9.51 20.33 0.62
C ASP A 77 -8.41 19.60 1.38
N ALA A 78 -8.75 18.94 2.49
CA ALA A 78 -7.82 18.14 3.28
C ALA A 78 -7.24 16.98 2.44
N GLY A 79 -8.09 16.27 1.69
CA GLY A 79 -7.67 15.20 0.80
C GLY A 79 -6.79 15.67 -0.35
N ARG A 80 -7.09 16.84 -0.93
CA ARG A 80 -6.21 17.45 -1.94
C ARG A 80 -4.85 17.85 -1.35
N ALA A 81 -4.82 18.39 -0.14
CA ALA A 81 -3.56 18.73 0.56
C ALA A 81 -2.74 17.48 0.92
N HIS A 82 -3.40 16.42 1.40
CA HIS A 82 -2.80 15.11 1.62
C HIS A 82 -2.19 14.57 0.32
N TRP A 83 -2.95 14.57 -0.78
CA TRP A 83 -2.48 14.11 -2.08
C TRP A 83 -1.29 14.92 -2.59
N ALA A 84 -1.33 16.24 -2.44
CA ALA A 84 -0.22 17.12 -2.80
C ALA A 84 1.06 16.80 -2.00
N ASP A 85 0.94 16.44 -0.73
CA ASP A 85 2.08 16.03 0.11
C ASP A 85 2.71 14.74 -0.43
N LEU A 86 1.91 13.73 -0.78
CA LEU A 86 2.38 12.47 -1.40
C LEU A 86 3.19 12.74 -2.67
N LEU A 87 2.72 13.63 -3.54
CA LEU A 87 3.38 13.96 -4.81
C LEU A 87 4.80 14.54 -4.63
N THR A 88 5.13 15.07 -3.45
CA THR A 88 6.47 15.61 -3.18
C THR A 88 7.56 14.53 -3.11
N PHE A 89 7.20 13.29 -2.79
CA PHE A 89 8.16 12.20 -2.55
C PHE A 89 7.81 10.87 -3.24
N MET A 90 6.55 10.68 -3.67
CA MET A 90 6.07 9.50 -4.36
C MET A 90 5.71 9.82 -5.81
N ASP A 91 6.05 8.91 -6.73
CA ASP A 91 5.51 8.89 -8.09
C ASP A 91 4.16 8.14 -8.04
N ILE A 92 3.09 8.86 -7.73
CA ILE A 92 1.78 8.25 -7.46
C ILE A 92 1.20 7.61 -8.72
N ASP A 93 1.35 8.25 -9.90
CA ASP A 93 0.86 7.70 -11.17
C ASP A 93 1.55 6.37 -11.52
N GLY A 94 2.81 6.22 -11.12
CA GLY A 94 3.57 4.97 -11.22
C GLY A 94 3.37 3.99 -10.05
N SER A 95 2.50 4.30 -9.08
CA SER A 95 2.32 3.52 -7.84
C SER A 95 0.90 2.93 -7.73
N PRO A 96 0.61 1.80 -8.39
CA PRO A 96 -0.73 1.23 -8.41
C PRO A 96 -1.13 0.62 -7.06
N THR A 97 -2.39 0.84 -6.68
CA THR A 97 -3.06 0.12 -5.58
C THR A 97 -3.91 -1.01 -6.14
N VAL A 98 -3.73 -2.21 -5.60
CA VAL A 98 -4.50 -3.40 -5.96
C VAL A 98 -5.29 -3.93 -4.76
N LEU A 99 -6.42 -4.56 -5.05
CA LEU A 99 -7.31 -5.18 -4.07
C LEU A 99 -7.08 -6.69 -4.04
N VAL A 100 -6.89 -7.26 -2.85
CA VAL A 100 -6.91 -8.72 -2.67
C VAL A 100 -8.34 -9.21 -2.79
N THR A 101 -8.61 -10.03 -3.80
CA THR A 101 -9.96 -10.61 -4.03
C THR A 101 -10.10 -12.00 -3.42
N HIS A 102 -9.01 -12.77 -3.41
CA HIS A 102 -8.95 -14.13 -2.89
C HIS A 102 -7.57 -14.35 -2.28
N GLU A 103 -7.53 -15.06 -1.15
CA GLU A 103 -6.30 -15.47 -0.48
C GLU A 103 -6.44 -16.89 0.06
N ALA A 104 -5.32 -17.59 0.20
CA ALA A 104 -5.26 -18.90 0.83
C ALA A 104 -3.97 -18.99 1.63
N ASP A 105 -4.08 -19.31 2.93
CA ASP A 105 -2.93 -19.64 3.75
C ASP A 105 -2.59 -21.13 3.55
N VAL A 106 -1.39 -21.38 3.03
CA VAL A 106 -0.86 -22.72 2.76
C VAL A 106 0.32 -23.09 3.67
N THR A 107 0.52 -22.34 4.77
CA THR A 107 1.66 -22.53 5.68
C THR A 107 1.72 -23.96 6.26
N ALA A 108 0.58 -24.62 6.40
CA ALA A 108 0.48 -26.00 6.89
C ALA A 108 0.27 -27.05 5.78
N ALA A 109 0.41 -26.70 4.50
CA ALA A 109 0.20 -27.64 3.41
C ALA A 109 1.38 -28.64 3.32
N GLU A 110 1.10 -29.93 3.49
CA GLU A 110 2.08 -30.99 3.26
C GLU A 110 2.39 -31.12 1.76
N THR A 111 3.67 -31.23 1.42
CA THR A 111 4.14 -31.45 0.04
C THR A 111 3.59 -32.77 -0.50
N ARG A 112 2.58 -32.72 -1.37
CA ARG A 112 2.13 -33.91 -2.13
C ARG A 112 3.15 -34.21 -3.22
N LEU A 113 4.17 -35.02 -2.91
CA LEU A 113 4.99 -35.66 -3.93
C LEU A 113 4.11 -36.67 -4.68
N THR A 114 3.57 -36.25 -5.83
CA THR A 114 2.96 -37.15 -6.80
C THR A 114 4.04 -38.07 -7.35
N ARG A 115 4.11 -39.31 -6.82
CA ARG A 115 4.85 -40.40 -7.46
C ARG A 115 4.18 -40.65 -8.81
N LEU A 116 4.83 -40.24 -9.90
CA LEU A 116 4.47 -40.71 -11.23
C LEU A 116 4.69 -42.24 -11.25
N PRO A 117 3.69 -43.04 -11.68
CA PRO A 117 3.91 -44.46 -11.89
C PRO A 117 4.91 -44.61 -13.04
N GLY A 118 5.98 -45.37 -12.77
CA GLY A 118 7.01 -45.74 -13.76
C GLY A 118 6.55 -46.81 -14.73
#